data_AF-A0AAD7V333-F1
#
_entry.id   AF-A0AAD7V333-F1
#
_cell.length_a   1.000
_cell.length_b   1.000
_cell.length_c   1.000
_cell.angle_alpha   90.00
_cell.angle_beta   90.00
_cell.angle_gamma   90.00
#
_symmetry.space_group_name_H-M   'P 1'
#
loop_
_entity.id
_entity.type
_entity.pdbx_description
1 polymer ?
#
loop_
_entity_poly.entity_id
_entity_poly.type
_entity_poly.pdbx_seq_one_letter_code
_entity_poly.pdbx_strand_id
1 'polypeptide(L)'
;MELSGNAPVTIGLDLMPKLGIGITGLAVAWEKQPPNTSEKINDVPLPNESPAGSSSQRNAFFDIVQPTVDRNALIPPRSFCTVPESVIHLDTEEGVVSHRRQYTLPIVYQDTIKEQVQQWLSDGIVEEAPPHTMWNSPLTPTAYQQTTCQPGSSSTSSHQRHLPTA
;
A
#
# COMPACT_ATOMS: atom_id res chain seq x y z
N MET A 1 22.85 14.43 -52.73
CA MET A 1 22.90 13.19 -51.93
C MET A 1 21.78 12.31 -52.46
N GLU A 2 22.13 11.27 -53.22
CA GLU A 2 21.12 10.34 -53.73
C GLU A 2 20.62 9.46 -52.59
N LEU A 3 19.31 9.45 -52.37
CA LEU A 3 18.61 8.62 -51.38
C LEU A 3 18.10 7.31 -52.01
N SER A 4 18.62 6.92 -53.18
CA SER A 4 18.16 5.76 -53.95
C SER A 4 18.73 4.46 -53.40
N GLY A 5 18.23 4.05 -52.24
CA GLY A 5 18.52 2.75 -51.64
C GLY A 5 17.36 2.29 -50.76
N ASN A 6 17.21 0.97 -50.59
CA ASN A 6 16.14 0.37 -49.76
C ASN A 6 16.45 0.44 -48.24
N ALA A 7 17.26 1.42 -47.83
CA ALA A 7 17.70 1.57 -46.45
C ALA A 7 16.75 2.50 -45.69
N PRO A 8 16.33 2.15 -44.46
CA PRO A 8 15.48 3.04 -43.65
C PRO A 8 16.26 4.32 -43.29
N VAL A 9 15.71 5.47 -43.64
CA VAL A 9 16.28 6.79 -43.34
C VAL A 9 15.55 7.41 -42.16
N THR A 10 16.29 7.82 -41.14
CA THR A 10 15.74 8.56 -40.00
C THR A 10 15.80 10.06 -40.30
N ILE A 11 14.66 10.74 -40.23
CA ILE A 11 14.55 12.19 -40.46
C ILE A 11 14.07 12.84 -39.16
N GLY A 12 14.73 13.93 -38.77
CA GLY A 12 14.35 14.72 -37.59
C GLY A 12 13.06 15.53 -37.79
N LEU A 13 12.41 15.90 -36.68
CA LEU A 13 11.19 16.71 -36.66
C LEU A 13 11.39 18.11 -37.30
N ASP A 14 12.62 18.60 -37.34
CA ASP A 14 13.02 19.89 -37.91
C ASP A 14 12.95 19.92 -39.45
N LEU A 15 13.13 18.77 -40.09
CA LEU A 15 13.08 18.62 -41.55
C LEU A 15 11.68 18.23 -42.06
N MET A 16 10.81 17.69 -41.21
CA MET A 16 9.45 17.26 -41.59
C MET A 16 8.62 18.38 -42.25
N PRO A 17 8.56 19.62 -41.72
CA PRO A 17 7.77 20.70 -42.35
C PRO A 17 8.33 21.10 -43.72
N LYS A 18 9.67 21.08 -43.87
CA LYS A 18 10.35 21.43 -45.14
C LYS A 18 10.10 20.38 -46.22
N LEU A 19 9.82 19.15 -45.82
CA LEU A 19 9.48 18.03 -46.70
C LEU A 19 7.96 17.87 -46.89
N GLY A 20 7.13 18.76 -46.34
CA GLY A 20 5.67 18.69 -46.43
C GLY A 20 5.04 17.54 -45.63
N ILE A 21 5.76 17.00 -44.64
CA ILE A 21 5.28 15.92 -43.78
C ILE A 21 4.70 16.53 -42.50
N GLY A 22 3.40 16.38 -42.31
CA GLY A 22 2.69 16.84 -41.11
C GLY A 22 2.08 15.69 -40.33
N ILE A 23 2.28 15.66 -39.01
CA ILE A 23 1.55 14.75 -38.12
C ILE A 23 0.19 15.38 -37.84
N THR A 24 -0.87 14.82 -38.41
CA THR A 24 -2.24 15.35 -38.33
C THR A 24 -3.18 14.30 -37.76
N GLY A 25 -4.31 14.71 -37.17
CA GLY A 25 -5.29 13.79 -36.58
C GLY A 25 -4.92 13.25 -35.19
N LEU A 26 -3.90 13.79 -34.53
CA LEU A 26 -3.65 13.49 -33.12
C LEU A 26 -4.76 14.08 -32.25
N ALA A 27 -5.39 13.25 -31.43
CA ALA A 27 -6.29 13.71 -30.39
C ALA A 27 -5.50 14.52 -29.35
N VAL A 28 -5.61 15.86 -29.40
CA VAL A 28 -4.87 16.78 -28.52
C VAL A 28 -5.49 16.95 -27.14
N ALA A 29 -6.68 16.40 -26.93
CA ALA A 29 -7.31 16.36 -25.62
C ALA A 29 -8.19 15.11 -25.54
N TRP A 30 -7.91 14.27 -24.54
CA TRP A 30 -8.98 13.47 -23.97
C TRP A 30 -9.85 14.47 -23.22
N GLU A 31 -11.06 14.75 -23.68
CA GLU A 31 -12.02 15.46 -22.84
C GLU A 31 -12.01 14.73 -21.49
N LYS A 32 -11.62 15.44 -20.42
CA LYS A 32 -11.76 14.87 -19.08
C LYS A 32 -13.24 14.57 -18.95
N GLN A 33 -13.61 13.30 -19.09
CA GLN A 33 -14.98 12.90 -18.80
C GLN A 33 -15.26 13.49 -17.43
N PRO A 34 -16.40 14.20 -17.25
CA PRO A 34 -16.79 14.63 -15.92
C PRO A 34 -16.67 13.38 -15.05
N PRO A 35 -15.99 13.45 -13.89
CA PRO A 35 -15.78 12.28 -13.05
C PRO A 35 -17.13 11.62 -12.93
N ASN A 36 -17.24 10.36 -13.39
CA ASN A 36 -18.48 9.61 -13.33
C ASN A 36 -18.98 9.76 -11.91
N THR A 37 -20.00 10.60 -11.74
CA THR A 37 -20.72 10.72 -10.46
C THR A 37 -21.72 9.57 -10.45
N SER A 38 -21.26 8.37 -10.83
CA SER A 38 -21.80 7.19 -10.17
C SER A 38 -21.43 7.42 -8.72
N GLU A 39 -22.39 7.90 -7.94
CA GLU A 39 -22.33 7.74 -6.49
C GLU A 39 -21.78 6.34 -6.28
N LYS A 40 -20.55 6.23 -5.77
CA LYS A 40 -20.02 4.92 -5.41
C LYS A 40 -20.98 4.44 -4.35
N ILE A 41 -21.91 3.57 -4.72
CA ILE A 41 -22.72 2.86 -3.77
C ILE A 41 -21.68 2.08 -2.98
N ASN A 42 -21.42 2.53 -1.76
CA ASN A 42 -20.56 1.80 -0.84
C ASN A 42 -21.37 0.60 -0.39
N ASP A 43 -21.41 -0.43 -1.24
CA ASP A 43 -21.99 -1.74 -0.95
C ASP A 43 -21.17 -2.51 0.09
N VAL A 44 -20.11 -1.91 0.62
CA VAL A 44 -19.33 -2.44 1.72
C VAL A 44 -20.10 -2.12 3.00
N PRO A 45 -20.72 -3.13 3.65
CA PRO A 45 -21.36 -2.90 4.95
C PRO A 45 -20.32 -2.39 5.94
N LEU A 46 -20.76 -1.51 6.84
CA LEU A 46 -19.92 -1.05 7.94
C LEU A 46 -19.45 -2.27 8.77
N PRO A 47 -18.21 -2.27 9.29
CA PRO A 47 -17.72 -3.37 10.12
C PRO A 47 -18.70 -3.68 11.24
N ASN A 48 -19.03 -4.96 11.42
CA ASN A 48 -20.04 -5.45 12.37
C ASN A 48 -21.49 -5.03 12.07
N GLU A 49 -21.80 -4.41 10.93
CA GLU A 49 -23.16 -4.08 10.47
C GLU A 49 -23.53 -4.83 9.19
N SER A 50 -23.17 -6.12 9.14
CA SER A 50 -23.60 -6.98 8.04
C SER A 50 -25.15 -7.06 8.00
N PRO A 51 -25.78 -6.89 6.82
CA PRO A 51 -27.22 -7.04 6.66
C PRO A 51 -27.68 -8.52 6.72
N ALA A 52 -26.75 -9.46 6.90
CA ALA A 52 -27.05 -10.88 6.92
C ALA A 52 -27.61 -11.34 8.28
N GLY A 53 -28.80 -11.95 8.24
CA GLY A 53 -29.47 -12.54 9.41
C GLY A 53 -30.35 -11.55 10.18
N SER A 54 -31.35 -12.07 10.90
CA SER A 54 -32.14 -11.27 11.83
C SER A 54 -31.35 -10.97 13.11
N SER A 55 -31.75 -9.95 13.87
CA SER A 55 -31.16 -9.64 15.17
C SER A 55 -31.20 -10.84 16.13
N SER A 56 -32.27 -11.64 16.09
CA SER A 56 -32.39 -12.85 16.90
C SER A 56 -31.39 -13.94 16.52
N GLN A 57 -31.19 -14.18 15.22
CA GLN A 57 -30.19 -15.14 14.71
C GLN A 57 -28.77 -14.69 15.06
N ARG A 58 -28.50 -13.39 14.94
CA ARG A 58 -27.21 -12.80 15.29
C ARG A 58 -26.91 -12.95 16.78
N ASN A 59 -27.86 -12.64 17.66
CA ASN A 59 -27.67 -12.80 19.09
C ASN A 59 -27.41 -14.27 19.46
N ALA A 60 -28.22 -15.20 18.92
CA ALA A 60 -28.01 -16.62 19.15
C ALA A 60 -26.62 -17.11 18.67
N PHE A 61 -26.12 -16.57 17.55
CA PHE A 61 -24.77 -16.87 17.06
C PHE A 61 -23.69 -16.33 18.01
N PHE A 62 -23.80 -15.06 18.42
CA PHE A 62 -22.83 -14.47 19.34
C PHE A 62 -22.86 -15.14 20.71
N ASP A 63 -24.03 -15.53 21.23
CA ASP A 63 -24.13 -16.28 22.49
C ASP A 63 -23.30 -17.59 22.46
N ILE A 64 -23.21 -18.24 21.29
CA ILE A 64 -22.41 -19.46 21.10
C ILE A 64 -20.91 -19.14 20.94
N VAL A 65 -20.56 -18.09 20.19
CA VAL A 65 -19.17 -17.81 19.79
C VAL A 65 -18.43 -16.91 20.77
N GLN A 66 -19.14 -16.05 21.51
CA GLN A 66 -18.56 -15.06 22.42
C GLN A 66 -17.60 -15.67 23.46
N PRO A 67 -17.89 -16.81 24.10
CA PRO A 67 -16.94 -17.42 25.04
C PRO A 67 -15.60 -17.79 24.38
N THR A 68 -15.64 -18.20 23.10
CA THR A 68 -14.43 -18.52 22.33
C THR A 68 -13.67 -17.25 21.93
N VAL A 69 -14.39 -16.19 21.55
CA VAL A 69 -13.81 -14.88 21.25
C VAL A 69 -13.13 -14.30 22.48
N ASP A 70 -13.80 -14.33 23.63
CA ASP A 70 -13.27 -13.82 24.90
C ASP A 70 -12.01 -14.60 25.31
N ARG A 71 -12.03 -15.94 25.20
CA ARG A 71 -10.85 -16.77 25.46
C ARG A 71 -9.70 -16.45 24.49
N ASN A 72 -9.99 -16.21 23.22
CA ASN A 72 -8.98 -15.85 22.23
C ASN A 72 -8.41 -14.45 22.48
N ALA A 73 -9.20 -13.50 22.99
CA ALA A 73 -8.75 -12.16 23.34
C ALA A 73 -7.77 -12.15 24.53
N LEU A 74 -7.81 -13.18 25.38
CA LEU A 74 -6.88 -13.36 26.49
C LEU A 74 -5.53 -13.98 26.07
N ILE A 75 -5.41 -14.45 24.83
CA ILE A 75 -4.15 -15.02 24.32
C ILE A 75 -3.11 -13.90 24.29
N PRO A 76 -1.95 -14.06 24.98
CA PRO A 76 -0.90 -13.06 24.93
C PRO A 76 -0.44 -12.83 23.48
N PRO A 77 -0.28 -11.58 23.01
CA PRO A 77 0.16 -11.29 21.65
C PRO A 77 1.50 -11.95 21.27
N ARG A 78 2.32 -12.25 22.29
CA ARG A 78 3.65 -12.89 22.17
C ARG A 78 3.61 -14.42 22.28
N SER A 79 2.44 -15.04 22.35
CA SER A 79 2.35 -16.50 22.43
C SER A 79 2.41 -17.13 21.04
N PHE A 80 3.21 -18.18 20.91
CA PHE A 80 3.25 -18.98 19.69
C PHE A 80 2.04 -19.91 19.62
N CYS A 81 1.67 -20.28 18.40
CA CYS A 81 0.66 -21.31 18.19
C CYS A 81 1.15 -22.63 18.81
N THR A 82 0.28 -23.30 19.56
CA THR A 82 0.59 -24.55 20.26
C THR A 82 0.57 -25.77 19.36
N VAL A 83 0.09 -25.61 18.13
CA VAL A 83 -0.05 -26.67 17.14
C VAL A 83 1.34 -26.97 16.55
N PRO A 84 1.86 -28.20 16.61
CA PRO A 84 3.23 -28.50 16.17
C PRO A 84 3.43 -28.23 14.67
N GLU A 85 2.38 -28.38 13.86
CA GLU A 85 2.37 -28.06 12.42
C GLU A 85 2.51 -26.56 12.12
N SER A 86 2.39 -25.69 13.13
CA SER A 86 2.62 -24.26 12.98
C SER A 86 4.11 -23.87 12.91
N VAL A 87 5.00 -24.79 13.27
CA VAL A 87 6.45 -24.57 13.22
C VAL A 87 6.96 -24.91 11.82
N ILE A 88 7.47 -23.90 11.12
CA ILE A 88 8.08 -24.06 9.79
C ILE A 88 9.60 -24.03 9.95
N HIS A 89 10.26 -25.09 9.52
CA HIS A 89 11.72 -25.16 9.46
C HIS A 89 12.20 -24.73 8.08
N LEU A 90 13.17 -23.81 8.05
CA LEU A 90 13.86 -23.36 6.85
C LEU A 90 15.31 -23.85 6.92
N ASP A 91 15.55 -25.02 6.35
CA ASP A 91 16.90 -25.61 6.35
C ASP A 91 17.80 -24.86 5.36
N THR A 92 18.89 -24.28 5.87
CA THR A 92 19.93 -23.63 5.06
C THR A 92 21.13 -24.56 4.95
N GLU A 93 21.76 -24.62 3.78
CA GLU A 93 23.03 -25.34 3.61
C GLU A 93 24.11 -24.78 4.55
N GLU A 94 24.94 -25.69 5.08
CA GLU A 94 26.01 -25.31 6.00
C GLU A 94 27.02 -24.35 5.31
N GLY A 95 27.34 -23.25 6.00
CA GLY A 95 28.26 -22.23 5.49
C GLY A 95 27.68 -21.28 4.43
N VAL A 96 26.45 -21.50 3.96
CA VAL A 96 25.77 -20.59 3.03
C VAL A 96 25.03 -19.51 3.81
N VAL A 97 25.51 -18.27 3.72
CA VAL A 97 24.98 -17.12 4.48
C VAL A 97 24.69 -15.94 3.56
N SER A 98 23.70 -15.11 3.92
CA SER A 98 23.41 -13.85 3.23
C SER A 98 23.76 -12.66 4.13
N HIS A 99 24.88 -12.01 3.82
CA HIS A 99 25.34 -10.81 4.51
C HIS A 99 25.43 -9.62 3.55
N ARG A 100 24.40 -8.77 3.52
CA ARG A 100 24.37 -7.56 2.70
C ARG A 100 24.42 -6.32 3.58
N ARG A 101 25.23 -5.32 3.21
CA ARG A 101 25.33 -4.06 3.98
C ARG A 101 24.02 -3.25 3.91
N GLN A 102 23.64 -2.62 5.02
CA GLN A 102 22.54 -1.65 5.07
C GLN A 102 22.80 -0.46 4.14
N TYR A 103 21.84 -0.14 3.27
CA TYR A 103 21.90 1.05 2.43
C TYR A 103 21.76 2.31 3.26
N THR A 104 22.29 3.43 2.76
CA THR A 104 22.09 4.74 3.37
C THR A 104 20.60 5.07 3.45
N LEU A 105 20.10 5.25 4.67
CA LEU A 105 18.70 5.60 4.90
C LEU A 105 18.50 7.12 4.74
N PRO A 106 17.47 7.57 3.99
CA PRO A 106 17.13 8.99 3.93
C PRO A 106 16.82 9.54 5.32
N ILE A 107 17.36 10.72 5.64
CA ILE A 107 17.24 11.35 6.98
C ILE A 107 15.78 11.46 7.41
N VAL A 108 14.88 11.79 6.47
CA VAL A 108 13.44 11.96 6.71
C VAL A 108 12.78 10.73 7.34
N TYR A 109 13.29 9.52 7.07
CA TYR A 109 12.69 8.28 7.57
C TYR A 109 13.40 7.72 8.81
N GLN A 110 14.55 8.28 9.22
CA GLN A 110 15.35 7.67 10.29
C GLN A 110 14.61 7.64 11.63
N ASP A 111 13.89 8.71 11.96
CA ASP A 111 13.17 8.77 13.24
C ASP A 111 11.96 7.82 13.24
N THR A 112 11.21 7.76 12.15
CA THR A 112 10.11 6.79 11.98
C THR A 112 10.59 5.35 12.05
N ILE A 113 11.72 5.04 11.42
CA ILE A 113 12.32 3.69 11.48
C ILE A 113 12.73 3.35 12.91
N LYS A 114 13.39 4.30 13.62
CA LYS A 114 13.80 4.09 15.01
C LYS A 114 12.60 3.83 15.91
N GLU A 115 11.55 4.64 15.81
CA GLU A 115 10.31 4.48 16.58
C GLU A 115 9.71 3.09 16.34
N GLN A 116 9.61 2.68 15.07
CA GLN A 116 9.06 1.36 14.71
C GLN A 116 9.91 0.20 15.26
N VAL A 117 11.23 0.29 15.17
CA VAL A 117 12.14 -0.73 15.72
C VAL A 117 12.04 -0.79 17.25
N GLN A 118 11.94 0.35 17.93
CA GLN A 118 11.74 0.40 19.38
C GLN A 118 10.40 -0.21 19.79
N GLN A 119 9.34 0.06 19.02
CA GLN A 119 8.06 -0.60 19.21
C GLN A 119 8.20 -2.12 19.08
N TRP A 120 8.85 -2.63 18.03
CA TRP A 120 9.05 -4.07 17.86
C TRP A 120 9.89 -4.71 18.97
N LEU A 121 10.90 -4.00 19.47
CA LEU A 121 11.69 -4.44 20.62
C LEU A 121 10.83 -4.52 21.89
N SER A 122 10.03 -3.48 22.16
CA SER A 122 9.10 -3.43 23.30
C SER A 122 8.02 -4.52 23.22
N ASP A 123 7.49 -4.75 22.01
CA ASP A 123 6.47 -5.75 21.73
C ASP A 123 7.06 -7.17 21.67
N GLY A 124 8.39 -7.32 21.78
CA GLY A 124 9.10 -8.61 21.73
C GLY A 124 8.98 -9.32 20.39
N ILE A 125 8.76 -8.57 19.30
CA ILE A 125 8.69 -9.07 17.92
C ILE A 125 10.10 -9.32 17.37
N VAL A 126 11.07 -8.49 17.78
CA VAL A 126 12.49 -8.61 17.41
C VAL A 126 13.36 -8.57 18.66
N GLU A 127 14.56 -9.13 18.55
CA GLU A 127 15.59 -9.12 19.60
C GLU A 127 16.96 -8.74 19.04
N GLU A 128 17.90 -8.38 19.91
CA GLU A 128 19.28 -8.10 19.49
C GLU A 128 19.97 -9.39 19.03
N ALA A 129 20.45 -9.39 17.79
CA ALA A 129 21.20 -10.51 17.26
C ALA A 129 22.61 -10.60 17.88
N PRO A 130 23.19 -11.81 18.02
CA PRO A 130 24.56 -11.97 18.47
C PRO A 130 25.56 -11.19 17.60
N PRO A 131 26.64 -10.62 18.18
CA PRO A 131 27.60 -9.79 17.42
C PRO A 131 28.29 -10.50 16.24
N HIS A 132 28.33 -11.83 16.26
CA HIS A 132 28.98 -12.67 15.26
C HIS A 132 27.97 -13.26 14.24
N THR A 133 26.77 -12.69 14.13
CA THR A 133 25.80 -13.11 13.11
C THR A 133 26.35 -12.87 11.71
N MET A 134 26.26 -13.91 10.88
CA MET A 134 26.65 -13.86 9.47
C MET A 134 25.46 -13.49 8.55
N TRP A 135 24.31 -13.14 9.13
CA TRP A 135 23.09 -12.83 8.41
C TRP A 135 22.77 -11.34 8.53
N ASN A 136 22.60 -10.67 7.38
CA ASN A 136 22.07 -9.32 7.35
C ASN A 136 21.32 -9.03 6.04
N SER A 137 20.11 -8.51 6.16
CA SER A 137 19.26 -8.06 5.05
C SER A 137 18.94 -6.58 5.22
N PRO A 138 19.18 -5.73 4.20
CA PRO A 138 19.02 -4.29 4.35
C PRO A 138 17.54 -3.88 4.39
N LEU A 139 17.20 -2.99 5.32
CA LEU A 139 15.89 -2.33 5.38
C LEU A 139 15.78 -1.28 4.28
N THR A 140 14.63 -1.26 3.61
CA THR A 140 14.32 -0.24 2.59
C THR A 140 12.98 0.41 2.95
N PRO A 141 12.97 1.69 3.37
CA PRO A 141 11.72 2.38 3.67
C PRO A 141 10.92 2.60 2.39
N THR A 142 9.61 2.39 2.48
CA THR A 142 8.67 2.68 1.39
C THR A 142 7.52 3.51 1.93
N ALA A 143 6.96 4.39 1.10
CA ALA A 143 5.74 5.10 1.42
C ALA A 143 4.56 4.19 1.10
N TYR A 144 3.91 3.63 2.12
CA TYR A 144 2.62 2.99 1.93
C TYR A 144 1.54 4.09 1.84
N GLN A 145 0.90 4.21 0.68
CA GLN A 145 -0.33 4.99 0.58
C GLN A 145 -1.44 4.16 1.22
N GLN A 146 -1.73 4.42 2.50
CA GLN A 146 -2.93 3.89 3.11
C GLN A 146 -4.12 4.39 2.29
N THR A 147 -4.80 3.49 1.57
CA THR A 147 -6.20 3.71 1.21
C THR A 147 -6.96 3.75 2.52
N THR A 148 -7.10 4.94 3.07
CA THR A 148 -7.86 5.13 4.29
C THR A 148 -9.30 4.75 3.98
N CYS A 149 -9.79 3.66 4.56
CA CYS A 149 -11.21 3.53 4.84
C CYS A 149 -11.52 4.60 5.88
N GLN A 150 -11.76 5.83 5.42
CA GLN A 150 -12.12 6.95 6.29
C GLN A 150 -13.49 6.66 6.92
N PRO A 151 -13.62 6.57 8.25
CA PRO A 151 -14.89 6.85 8.89
C PRO A 151 -15.18 8.34 8.64
N GLY A 152 -16.36 8.64 8.11
CA GLY A 152 -16.71 9.94 7.55
C GLY A 152 -16.20 11.14 8.35
N SER A 153 -15.25 11.87 7.76
CA SER A 153 -14.93 13.23 8.19
C SER A 153 -15.90 14.18 7.48
N SER A 154 -16.91 14.63 8.22
CA SER A 154 -17.77 15.75 7.86
C SER A 154 -16.90 17.00 7.76
N SER A 155 -16.39 17.32 6.58
CA SER A 155 -15.81 18.63 6.30
C SER A 155 -16.95 19.58 5.93
N THR A 156 -17.49 20.28 6.93
CA THR A 156 -18.26 21.51 6.69
C THR A 156 -17.30 22.57 6.16
N SER A 157 -17.21 22.70 4.83
CA SER A 157 -16.57 23.85 4.19
C SER A 157 -17.56 25.02 4.17
N SER A 158 -17.50 25.88 5.19
CA SER A 158 -18.15 27.19 5.15
C SER A 158 -17.28 28.15 4.34
N HIS A 159 -17.40 28.11 3.01
CA HIS A 159 -16.96 29.22 2.16
C HIS A 159 -18.14 30.16 1.90
N GLN A 160 -18.30 31.16 2.78
CA GLN A 160 -19.07 32.35 2.47
C GLN A 160 -18.38 33.10 1.32
N ARG A 161 -19.01 33.13 0.15
CA ARG A 161 -18.65 34.06 -0.93
C ARG A 161 -19.33 35.40 -0.66
N HIS A 162 -18.53 36.43 -0.40
CA HIS A 162 -18.98 37.82 -0.50
C HIS A 162 -19.33 38.13 -1.96
N LEU A 163 -20.59 38.53 -2.19
CA LEU A 163 -21.04 39.17 -3.42
C LEU A 163 -20.62 40.66 -3.38
N PRO A 164 -20.04 41.22 -4.46
CA PRO A 164 -19.92 42.66 -4.59
C PRO A 164 -21.25 43.27 -5.03
N THR A 165 -21.69 44.28 -4.29
CA THR A 165 -22.82 45.17 -4.59
C THR A 165 -22.50 46.00 -5.84
N ALA A 166 -23.51 46.18 -6.69
CA ALA A 166 -23.55 47.22 -7.74
C ALA A 166 -24.28 48.46 -7.21
#